data_AF-A0A522D803-F1
#
_entry.id   AF-A0A522D803-F1
#
_cell.length_a   1.000
_cell.length_b   1.000
_cell.length_c   1.000
_cell.angle_alpha   90.00
_cell.angle_beta   90.00
_cell.angle_gamma   90.00
#
_symmetry.space_group_name_H-M   'P 1'
#
loop_
_entity.id
_entity.type
_entity.pdbx_description
1 polymer ?
#
loop_
_entity_poly.entity_id
_entity_poly.type
_entity_poly.pdbx_seq_one_letter_code
_entity_poly.pdbx_strand_id
1 'polypeptide(L)'
;MKYALIAVAIAAFAAPAVAAGKMTDVDYLRANRCKGLATSIEGVVDPAALTSVIKAERRARATYIVDRGEEEFNRARKEAKSQDRKERLTAELTGACQAYLGGATSVAKQGKDVANP
;
A
#
# COMPACT_ATOMS: atom_id res chain seq x y z
N MET A 1 12.10 -2.92 41.93
CA MET A 1 11.49 -2.05 40.90
C MET A 1 11.05 -2.93 39.75
N LYS A 2 9.74 -3.06 39.55
CA LYS A 2 9.11 -4.02 38.65
C LYS A 2 8.86 -3.30 37.33
N TYR A 3 9.69 -3.55 36.32
CA TYR A 3 9.58 -2.90 35.02
C TYR A 3 8.29 -3.36 34.34
N ALA A 4 7.33 -2.44 34.23
CA ALA A 4 6.11 -2.64 33.46
C ALA A 4 6.49 -2.59 31.97
N LEU A 5 6.64 -3.77 31.36
CA LEU A 5 6.71 -3.91 29.92
C LEU A 5 5.33 -3.57 29.35
N ILE A 6 5.17 -2.36 28.82
CA ILE A 6 4.01 -2.00 28.01
C ILE A 6 4.19 -2.73 26.67
N ALA A 7 3.62 -3.93 26.59
CA ALA A 7 3.45 -4.64 25.33
C ALA A 7 2.47 -3.84 24.48
N VAL A 8 3.00 -3.01 23.57
CA VAL A 8 2.21 -2.41 22.51
C VAL A 8 1.74 -3.56 21.62
N ALA A 9 0.48 -3.96 21.79
CA ALA A 9 -0.20 -4.88 20.89
C ALA A 9 -0.30 -4.20 19.52
N ILE A 10 0.67 -4.49 18.66
CA ILE A 10 0.61 -4.11 17.26
C ILE A 10 -0.42 -5.06 16.65
N ALA A 11 -1.63 -4.56 16.40
CA ALA A 11 -2.62 -5.29 15.63
C ALA A 11 -1.96 -5.66 14.29
N ALA A 12 -1.59 -6.93 14.14
CA ALA A 12 -1.24 -7.50 12.86
C ALA A 12 -2.52 -7.47 12.04
N PHE A 13 -2.72 -6.39 11.29
CA PHE A 13 -3.76 -6.34 10.28
C PHE A 13 -3.36 -7.37 9.24
N ALA A 14 -3.94 -8.57 9.33
CA ALA A 14 -3.99 -9.49 8.21
C ALA A 14 -4.64 -8.70 7.07
N ALA A 15 -3.82 -8.29 6.09
CA ALA A 15 -4.33 -7.61 4.92
C ALA A 15 -5.32 -8.59 4.25
N PRO A 16 -6.59 -8.18 4.02
CA PRO A 16 -7.48 -9.00 3.24
C PRO A 16 -6.80 -9.20 1.89
N ALA A 17 -6.67 -10.45 1.46
CA ALA A 17 -6.27 -10.74 0.09
C ALA A 17 -7.22 -9.95 -0.81
N VAL A 18 -6.67 -9.05 -1.63
CA VAL A 18 -7.46 -8.22 -2.56
C VAL A 18 -7.97 -9.13 -3.69
N ALA A 19 -8.99 -9.91 -3.37
CA ALA A 19 -9.57 -10.91 -4.23
C ALA A 19 -10.42 -10.23 -5.31
N ALA A 20 -9.84 -9.89 -6.46
CA ALA A 20 -10.48 -9.45 -7.72
C ALA A 20 -11.64 -8.42 -7.63
N GLY A 21 -11.85 -7.83 -6.45
CA GLY A 21 -12.86 -6.86 -6.13
C GLY A 21 -12.30 -5.47 -6.31
N LYS A 22 -13.19 -4.50 -6.51
CA LYS A 22 -12.80 -3.10 -6.73
C LYS A 22 -11.98 -2.61 -5.53
N MET A 23 -10.88 -1.93 -5.82
CA MET A 23 -9.96 -1.45 -4.80
C MET A 23 -10.68 -0.43 -3.92
N THR A 24 -10.69 -0.65 -2.61
CA THR A 24 -11.38 0.24 -1.67
C THR A 24 -10.55 1.48 -1.35
N ASP A 25 -11.14 2.46 -0.64
CA ASP A 25 -10.40 3.62 -0.09
C ASP A 25 -9.30 3.19 0.87
N VAL A 26 -9.57 2.20 1.72
CA VAL A 26 -8.57 1.64 2.63
C VAL A 26 -7.41 1.02 1.85
N ASP A 27 -7.70 0.31 0.77
CA ASP A 27 -6.67 -0.28 -0.09
C ASP A 27 -5.85 0.79 -0.81
N TYR A 28 -6.47 1.88 -1.25
CA TYR A 28 -5.75 3.01 -1.85
C TYR A 28 -4.79 3.67 -0.87
N LEU A 29 -5.21 3.90 0.37
CA LEU A 29 -4.34 4.43 1.41
C LEU A 29 -3.17 3.48 1.71
N ARG A 30 -3.44 2.17 1.82
CA ARG A 30 -2.41 1.15 2.02
C ARG A 30 -1.44 1.04 0.85
N ALA A 31 -1.92 1.12 -0.39
CA ALA A 31 -1.06 1.12 -1.57
C ALA A 31 -0.11 2.34 -1.57
N ASN A 32 -0.59 3.52 -1.16
CA ASN A 32 0.26 4.70 -1.00
C ASN A 32 1.29 4.55 0.13
N ARG A 33 0.92 3.95 1.26
CA ARG A 33 1.84 3.57 2.33
C ARG A 33 2.94 2.64 1.82
N CYS A 34 2.54 1.57 1.12
CA CYS A 34 3.44 0.61 0.48
C CYS A 34 4.41 1.29 -0.50
N LYS A 35 3.92 2.24 -1.30
CA LYS A 35 4.77 3.02 -2.21
C LYS A 35 5.80 3.81 -1.41
N GLY A 36 5.40 4.42 -0.30
CA GLY A 36 6.32 5.17 0.56
C GLY A 36 7.42 4.28 1.14
N LEU A 37 7.07 3.09 1.62
CA LEU A 37 8.05 2.09 2.08
C LEU A 37 8.98 1.64 0.94
N ALA A 38 8.43 1.29 -0.22
CA ALA A 38 9.21 0.80 -1.37
C ALA A 38 10.19 1.85 -1.91
N THR A 39 9.84 3.15 -1.84
CA THR A 39 10.77 4.22 -2.21
C THR A 39 11.91 4.46 -1.21
N SER A 40 11.79 3.94 0.00
CA SER A 40 12.80 4.10 1.06
C SER A 40 13.57 2.81 1.37
N ILE A 41 12.99 1.65 1.06
CA ILE A 41 13.58 0.32 1.27
C ILE A 41 13.72 -0.34 -0.11
N GLU A 42 14.87 -0.10 -0.73
CA GLU A 42 15.16 -0.55 -2.09
C GLU A 42 15.34 -2.08 -2.17
N GLY A 43 15.04 -2.66 -3.33
CA GLY A 43 15.28 -4.08 -3.64
C GLY A 43 14.22 -5.07 -3.13
N VAL A 44 13.17 -4.61 -2.45
CA VAL A 44 12.10 -5.47 -1.90
C VAL A 44 10.85 -5.47 -2.78
N VAL A 45 10.37 -4.28 -3.15
CA VAL A 45 9.21 -4.07 -4.02
C VAL A 45 9.53 -2.95 -4.99
N ASP A 46 9.11 -3.09 -6.25
CA ASP A 46 9.24 -2.02 -7.22
C ASP A 46 8.23 -0.88 -6.93
N PRO A 47 8.69 0.34 -6.59
CA PRO A 47 7.79 1.47 -6.38
C PRO A 47 7.07 1.92 -7.65
N ALA A 48 7.56 1.59 -8.84
CA ALA A 48 6.91 1.95 -10.11
C ALA A 48 5.62 1.13 -10.33
N ALA A 49 5.63 -0.16 -10.00
CA ALA A 49 4.43 -1.01 -10.01
C ALA A 49 3.31 -0.43 -9.13
N LEU A 50 3.62 -0.04 -7.89
CA LEU A 50 2.65 0.59 -6.98
C LEU A 50 2.17 1.95 -7.50
N THR A 51 3.06 2.74 -8.11
CA THR A 51 2.72 4.04 -8.70
C THR A 51 1.69 3.89 -9.82
N SER A 52 1.81 2.86 -10.65
CA SER A 52 0.86 2.59 -11.74
C SER A 52 -0.54 2.29 -11.21
N VAL A 53 -0.65 1.46 -10.17
CA VAL A 53 -1.92 1.10 -9.53
C VAL A 53 -2.57 2.32 -8.87
N ILE A 54 -1.80 3.09 -8.10
CA ILE A 54 -2.30 4.31 -7.44
C ILE A 54 -2.81 5.31 -8.48
N LYS A 55 -2.08 5.50 -9.60
CA LYS A 55 -2.51 6.41 -10.67
C LYS A 55 -3.81 5.98 -11.33
N ALA A 56 -4.00 4.67 -11.56
CA ALA A 56 -5.22 4.13 -12.16
C ALA A 56 -6.44 4.38 -11.26
N GLU A 57 -6.29 4.19 -9.95
CA GLU A 57 -7.38 4.32 -8.98
C GLU A 57 -7.69 5.77 -8.60
N ARG A 58 -6.71 6.67 -8.68
CA ARG A 58 -6.81 8.06 -8.22
C ARG A 58 -8.03 8.80 -8.76
N ARG A 59 -8.36 8.62 -10.04
CA ARG A 59 -9.44 9.37 -10.71
C ARG A 59 -10.83 9.04 -10.18
N ALA A 60 -11.01 7.86 -9.60
CA ALA A 60 -12.28 7.41 -9.05
C ALA A 60 -12.49 7.83 -7.59
N ARG A 61 -11.52 8.50 -6.95
CA ARG A 61 -11.55 8.80 -5.52
C ARG A 61 -11.85 10.26 -5.24
N ALA A 62 -12.51 10.50 -4.10
CA ALA A 62 -12.69 11.82 -3.55
C ALA A 62 -11.33 12.47 -3.20
N THR A 63 -11.23 13.79 -3.32
CA THR A 63 -9.99 14.54 -3.08
C THR A 63 -9.39 14.26 -1.70
N TYR A 64 -10.21 14.19 -0.65
CA TYR A 64 -9.72 13.92 0.70
C TYR A 64 -9.06 12.53 0.82
N ILE A 65 -9.47 11.53 0.04
CA ILE A 65 -8.81 10.21 0.01
C ILE A 65 -7.45 10.30 -0.69
N VAL A 66 -7.37 11.11 -1.75
CA VAL A 66 -6.11 11.35 -2.46
C VAL A 66 -5.10 12.03 -1.53
N ASP A 67 -5.51 13.09 -0.84
CA ASP A 67 -4.65 13.85 0.09
C ASP A 67 -4.18 12.96 1.26
N ARG A 68 -5.11 12.17 1.84
CA ARG A 68 -4.76 11.17 2.87
C ARG A 68 -3.79 10.10 2.35
N GLY A 69 -3.88 9.73 1.08
CA GLY A 69 -2.93 8.83 0.44
C GLY A 69 -1.52 9.42 0.41
N GLU A 70 -1.40 10.71 0.08
CA GLU A 70 -0.10 11.41 0.11
C GLU A 70 0.46 11.54 1.53
N GLU A 71 -0.40 11.75 2.53
CA GLU A 71 0.00 11.69 3.95
C GLU A 71 0.57 10.33 4.32
N GLU A 72 -0.11 9.22 3.96
CA GLU A 72 0.36 7.86 4.22
C GLU A 72 1.68 7.55 3.52
N PHE A 73 1.85 7.99 2.27
CA PHE A 73 3.12 7.89 1.55
C PHE A 73 4.26 8.60 2.30
N ASN A 74 4.04 9.85 2.71
CA ASN A 74 5.05 10.65 3.41
C ASN A 74 5.36 10.09 4.79
N ARG A 75 4.34 9.62 5.51
CA ARG A 75 4.49 8.96 6.81
C ARG A 75 5.33 7.69 6.68
N ALA A 76 4.99 6.81 5.75
CA ALA A 76 5.75 5.59 5.47
C ALA A 76 7.21 5.86 5.13
N ARG A 77 7.47 6.87 4.29
CA ARG A 77 8.86 7.28 3.97
C ARG A 77 9.64 7.70 5.20
N LYS A 78 9.01 8.45 6.12
CA LYS A 78 9.63 8.85 7.40
C LYS A 78 9.84 7.64 8.31
N GLU A 79 8.87 6.73 8.38
CA GLU A 79 8.96 5.52 9.19
C GLU A 79 10.14 4.64 8.78
N ALA A 80 10.36 4.48 7.46
CA ALA A 80 11.43 3.68 6.87
C ALA A 80 12.85 4.23 7.10
N LYS A 81 12.99 5.50 7.53
CA LYS A 81 14.30 6.05 7.94
C LYS A 81 14.79 5.47 9.26
N SER A 82 13.89 4.89 10.07
CA SER A 82 14.24 4.29 11.35
C SER A 82 14.82 2.90 11.16
N GLN A 83 16.10 2.72 11.50
CA GLN A 83 16.78 1.41 11.36
C GLN A 83 16.12 0.31 12.21
N ASP A 84 15.69 0.65 13.42
CA ASP A 84 15.01 -0.25 14.36
C ASP A 84 13.74 -0.90 13.80
N ARG A 85 13.06 -0.21 12.86
CA ARG A 85 11.81 -0.70 12.27
C ARG A 85 12.00 -1.34 10.90
N LYS A 86 13.22 -1.33 10.35
CA LYS A 86 13.48 -1.72 8.96
C LYS A 86 13.04 -3.15 8.68
N GLU A 87 13.36 -4.09 9.55
CA GLU A 87 12.99 -5.51 9.39
C GLU A 87 11.47 -5.70 9.31
N ARG A 88 10.73 -5.07 10.23
CA ARG A 88 9.26 -5.12 10.24
C ARG A 88 8.65 -4.48 8.99
N LEU A 89 9.19 -3.35 8.54
CA LEU A 89 8.71 -2.65 7.35
C LEU A 89 9.05 -3.41 6.06
N THR A 90 10.18 -4.12 6.03
CA THR A 90 10.48 -5.07 4.95
C THR A 90 9.48 -6.21 4.93
N ALA A 91 9.08 -6.76 6.09
CA ALA A 91 8.05 -7.79 6.16
C ALA A 91 6.67 -7.26 5.68
N GLU A 92 6.35 -5.99 5.94
CA GLU A 92 5.15 -5.34 5.40
C GLU A 92 5.20 -5.28 3.86
N LEU A 93 6.38 -4.95 3.30
CA LEU A 93 6.62 -4.92 1.85
C LEU A 93 6.53 -6.30 1.19
N THR A 94 7.11 -7.34 1.80
CA THR A 94 7.08 -8.71 1.26
C THR A 94 5.77 -9.46 1.52
N GLY A 95 4.96 -8.97 2.46
CA GLY A 95 3.63 -9.52 2.76
C GLY A 95 2.52 -8.67 2.16
N ALA A 96 1.98 -7.76 2.97
CA ALA A 96 0.77 -7.00 2.65
C ALA A 96 0.87 -6.21 1.33
N CYS A 97 2.03 -5.61 1.04
CA CYS A 97 2.18 -4.79 -0.16
C CYS A 97 2.20 -5.58 -1.47
N GLN A 98 2.50 -6.89 -1.43
CA GLN A 98 2.45 -7.75 -2.62
C GLN A 98 1.05 -7.84 -3.23
N ALA A 99 0.01 -7.71 -2.40
CA ALA A 99 -1.39 -7.74 -2.82
C ALA A 99 -1.69 -6.67 -3.90
N TYR A 100 -1.00 -5.52 -3.85
CA TYR A 100 -1.23 -4.42 -4.78
C TYR A 100 -0.44 -4.52 -6.08
N LEU A 101 0.51 -5.45 -6.20
CA LEU A 101 1.35 -5.59 -7.40
C LEU A 101 0.62 -6.30 -8.55
N GLY A 102 -0.41 -7.10 -8.26
CA GLY A 102 -1.22 -7.82 -9.25
C GLY A 102 -2.46 -7.09 -9.76
N GLY A 103 -2.79 -5.91 -9.20
CA GLY A 103 -4.02 -5.18 -9.53
C GLY A 103 -4.01 -4.47 -10.89
N ALA A 104 -2.82 -4.16 -11.43
CA ALA A 104 -2.67 -3.44 -12.70
C ALA A 104 -3.21 -4.24 -13.90
N THR A 105 -3.12 -5.57 -13.87
CA THR A 105 -3.57 -6.45 -14.97
C THR A 105 -5.09 -6.55 -15.06
N SER A 106 -5.82 -6.41 -13.94
CA SER A 106 -7.29 -6.49 -13.94
C SER A 106 -7.95 -5.19 -14.42
N VAL A 107 -7.34 -4.03 -14.14
CA VAL A 107 -7.84 -2.73 -14.61
C VAL A 107 -7.61 -2.54 -16.12
N ALA A 108 -6.49 -3.03 -16.65
CA ALA A 108 -6.19 -2.98 -18.08
C ALA A 108 -7.13 -3.85 -18.94
N LYS A 109 -7.75 -4.90 -18.36
CA LYS A 109 -8.70 -5.76 -19.09
C LYS A 109 -10.12 -5.20 -19.09
N GLN A 110 -10.57 -4.53 -18.02
CA GLN A 110 -11.92 -3.95 -17.96
C GLN A 110 -12.18 -2.77 -18.93
N GLY A 111 -11.13 -2.20 -19.52
CA GLY A 111 -11.27 -1.12 -20.51
C GLY A 111 -11.45 -1.57 -21.96
N LYS A 112 -11.38 -2.88 -22.27
CA LYS A 112 -11.41 -3.38 -23.67
C LYS A 112 -12.72 -4.07 -24.08
N ASP A 113 -13.68 -4.22 -23.16
CA ASP A 113 -14.91 -4.96 -23.41
C ASP A 113 -16.17 -4.06 -23.50
N VAL A 114 -16.02 -2.72 -23.50
CA VAL A 114 -17.11 -1.75 -23.76
C VAL A 114 -16.84 -1.00 -25.07
N ALA A 115 -16.90 -1.73 -26.19
CA ALA A 115 -17.01 -1.15 -27.53
C ALA A 115 -17.65 -2.19 -28.49
N ASN A 116 -18.99 -2.21 -28.47
CA ASN A 116 -20.05 -2.52 -29.47
C ASN A 116 -19.68 -3.09 -30.86
N PRO A 117 -20.60 -3.72 -31.66
CA PRO A 117 -22.06 -3.97 -31.69
C PRO A 117 -22.97 -4.23 -30.50
#